data_AF-A0A958TLJ8-F1
#
_entry.id   AF-A0A958TLJ8-F1
#
_cell.length_a   1.000
_cell.length_b   1.000
_cell.length_c   1.000
_cell.angle_alpha   90.00
_cell.angle_beta   90.00
_cell.angle_gamma   90.00
#
_symmetry.space_group_name_H-M   'P 1'
#
loop_
_entity.id
_entity.type
_entity.pdbx_description
1 polymer ?
#
loop_
_entity_poly.entity_id
_entity_poly.type
_entity_poly.pdbx_seq_one_letter_code
_entity_poly.pdbx_strand_id
1 'polypeptide(L)'
;ATLTLEDSTPPTIDIASSDLTVECDGSGNATDLSNWLASNGGSVASDSCSTNVIWTNDFTTLSDECGNTGSATVTFTATDDCGNTVSTTATFTIEDNSVPTFVETLPVDVTVECDVVP
;
A
#
# COMPACT_ATOMS: atom_id res chain seq x y z
N ALA A 1 -35.85 18.86 33.44
CA ALA A 1 -34.41 18.64 33.20
C ALA A 1 -34.29 17.71 32.01
N THR A 2 -33.52 18.09 30.99
CA THR A 2 -33.19 17.23 29.84
C THR A 2 -31.82 16.63 30.11
N LEU A 3 -31.73 15.29 30.10
CA LEU A 3 -30.48 14.56 30.17
C LEU A 3 -29.95 14.40 28.74
N THR A 4 -28.74 14.89 28.47
CA THR A 4 -28.04 14.67 27.20
C THR A 4 -27.01 13.57 27.44
N LEU A 5 -27.09 12.49 26.66
CA LEU A 5 -26.07 11.46 26.57
C LEU A 5 -25.06 11.92 25.52
N GLU A 6 -23.80 12.05 25.92
CA GLU A 6 -22.68 12.43 25.05
C GLU A 6 -21.69 11.26 25.08
N ASP A 7 -21.25 10.83 23.90
CA ASP A 7 -20.19 9.84 23.77
C ASP A 7 -18.85 10.56 23.63
N SER A 8 -17.89 10.14 24.43
CA SER A 8 -16.51 10.67 24.44
C SER A 8 -15.47 9.56 24.33
N THR A 9 -15.90 8.32 24.11
CA THR A 9 -15.01 7.17 23.95
C THR A 9 -14.71 6.97 22.48
N PRO A 10 -13.43 7.03 22.06
CA PRO A 10 -13.08 6.72 20.69
C PRO A 10 -13.33 5.24 20.34
N PRO A 11 -13.59 4.96 19.05
CA PRO A 11 -13.60 3.59 18.56
C PRO A 11 -12.29 2.88 18.85
N THR A 12 -12.33 1.54 18.93
CA THR A 12 -11.15 0.69 19.08
C THR A 12 -10.83 -0.01 17.77
N ILE A 13 -9.54 -0.05 17.41
CA ILE A 13 -9.04 -0.89 16.31
C ILE A 13 -8.99 -2.33 16.80
N ASP A 14 -9.85 -3.19 16.26
CA ASP A 14 -9.90 -4.62 16.57
C ASP A 14 -8.86 -5.40 15.75
N ILE A 15 -8.67 -4.98 14.49
CA ILE A 15 -7.67 -5.52 13.57
C ILE A 15 -6.94 -4.34 12.94
N ALA A 16 -5.63 -4.26 13.17
CA ALA A 16 -4.78 -3.23 12.57
C ALA A 16 -4.68 -3.40 11.05
N SER A 17 -4.48 -2.31 10.33
CA SER A 17 -4.16 -2.38 8.90
C SER A 17 -2.86 -3.15 8.69
N SER A 18 -2.78 -3.87 7.58
CA SER A 18 -1.61 -4.67 7.20
C SER A 18 -1.01 -4.18 5.90
N ASP A 19 0.31 -4.26 5.83
CA ASP A 19 1.09 -3.94 4.64
C ASP A 19 0.75 -4.88 3.49
N LEU A 20 0.89 -4.39 2.26
CA LEU A 20 0.71 -5.19 1.05
C LEU A 20 1.85 -4.89 0.07
N THR A 21 2.54 -5.94 -0.33
CA THR A 21 3.59 -5.90 -1.35
C THR A 21 3.13 -6.64 -2.60
N VAL A 22 3.27 -6.02 -3.76
CA VAL A 22 2.93 -6.59 -5.07
C VAL A 22 4.12 -6.45 -6.03
N GLU A 23 4.26 -7.39 -6.96
CA GLU A 23 5.33 -7.39 -7.95
C GLU A 23 5.01 -6.41 -9.10
N CYS A 24 6.02 -5.75 -9.65
CA CYS A 24 5.93 -4.90 -10.83
C CYS A 24 5.81 -5.72 -12.13
N ASP A 25 4.81 -6.60 -12.19
CA ASP A 25 4.56 -7.49 -13.34
C ASP A 25 3.68 -6.83 -14.44
N GLY A 26 3.28 -5.58 -14.22
CA GLY A 26 2.40 -4.83 -15.13
C GLY A 26 0.95 -5.31 -15.12
N SER A 27 0.54 -6.08 -14.11
CA SER A 27 -0.67 -6.91 -14.14
C SER A 27 -1.66 -6.58 -13.02
N GLY A 28 -2.00 -5.31 -12.84
CA GLY A 28 -3.14 -4.90 -12.00
C GLY A 28 -2.79 -4.25 -10.67
N ASN A 29 -1.54 -3.80 -10.47
CA ASN A 29 -1.12 -3.10 -9.25
C ASN A 29 -2.04 -1.93 -8.87
N ALA A 30 -2.61 -1.23 -9.86
CA ALA A 30 -3.58 -0.15 -9.63
C ALA A 30 -4.91 -0.67 -9.03
N THR A 31 -5.36 -1.85 -9.48
CA THR A 31 -6.53 -2.53 -8.93
C THR A 31 -6.24 -3.03 -7.52
N ASP A 32 -5.07 -3.61 -7.28
CA ASP A 32 -4.66 -4.09 -5.96
C ASP A 32 -4.58 -2.94 -4.95
N LEU A 33 -3.99 -1.81 -5.34
CA LEU A 33 -3.98 -0.59 -4.54
C LEU A 33 -5.41 -0.11 -4.25
N SER A 34 -6.28 -0.05 -5.26
CA SER A 34 -7.67 0.37 -5.07
C SER A 34 -8.43 -0.56 -4.11
N ASN A 35 -8.22 -1.87 -4.20
CA ASN A 35 -8.86 -2.85 -3.33
C ASN A 35 -8.33 -2.77 -1.90
N TRP A 36 -7.03 -2.57 -1.74
CA TRP A 36 -6.39 -2.41 -0.45
C TRP A 36 -6.87 -1.12 0.27
N LEU A 37 -6.96 0.00 -0.45
CA LEU A 37 -7.53 1.24 0.09
C LEU A 37 -9.01 1.08 0.44
N ALA A 38 -9.81 0.44 -0.42
CA ALA A 38 -11.24 0.23 -0.18
C ALA A 38 -11.54 -0.72 0.99
N SER A 39 -10.57 -1.55 1.38
CA SER A 39 -10.65 -2.44 2.53
C SER A 39 -9.97 -1.89 3.78
N ASN A 40 -9.59 -0.60 3.78
CA ASN A 40 -8.90 0.06 4.88
C ASN A 40 -7.59 -0.65 5.29
N GLY A 41 -6.86 -1.20 4.31
CA GLY A 41 -5.69 -2.04 4.56
C GLY A 41 -6.01 -3.33 5.34
N GLY A 42 -7.26 -3.80 5.27
CA GLY A 42 -7.77 -4.93 6.05
C GLY A 42 -8.13 -4.59 7.51
N SER A 43 -8.14 -3.31 7.88
CA SER A 43 -8.44 -2.90 9.25
C SER A 43 -9.92 -3.03 9.61
N VAL A 44 -10.19 -3.37 10.86
CA VAL A 44 -11.53 -3.43 11.47
C VAL A 44 -11.52 -2.62 12.75
N ALA A 45 -12.56 -1.83 12.94
CA ALA A 45 -12.79 -1.05 14.15
C ALA A 45 -14.23 -1.23 14.64
N SER A 46 -14.41 -1.17 15.95
CA SER A 46 -15.72 -1.19 16.58
C SER A 46 -15.79 -0.12 17.66
N ASP A 47 -17.01 0.32 17.96
CA ASP A 47 -17.28 1.18 19.10
C ASP A 47 -18.46 0.64 19.91
N SER A 48 -18.42 0.86 21.21
CA SER A 48 -19.44 0.31 22.13
C SER A 48 -20.71 1.14 22.21
N CYS A 49 -20.62 2.43 21.84
CA CYS A 49 -21.69 3.41 21.90
C CYS A 49 -22.19 3.83 20.51
N SER A 50 -21.39 3.59 19.48
CA SER A 50 -21.68 3.88 18.08
C SER A 50 -21.83 2.61 17.25
N THR A 51 -22.93 2.51 16.50
CA THR A 51 -23.19 1.36 15.61
C THR A 51 -22.54 1.51 14.24
N ASN A 52 -22.06 2.71 13.93
CA ASN A 52 -21.49 3.07 12.65
C ASN A 52 -20.10 3.67 12.86
N VAL A 53 -19.14 3.24 12.03
CA VAL A 53 -17.77 3.73 12.01
C VAL A 53 -17.44 4.13 10.58
N ILE A 54 -17.13 5.41 10.38
CA ILE A 54 -16.79 5.98 9.09
C ILE A 54 -15.28 5.93 8.92
N TRP A 55 -14.83 5.45 7.76
CA TRP A 55 -13.41 5.35 7.43
C TRP A 55 -12.98 6.41 6.44
N THR A 56 -11.78 6.93 6.65
CA THR A 56 -11.06 7.80 5.72
C THR A 56 -9.60 7.36 5.62
N ASN A 57 -8.92 7.77 4.56
CA ASN A 57 -7.48 7.55 4.41
C ASN A 57 -6.80 8.78 3.79
N ASP A 58 -5.50 8.93 4.05
CA ASP A 58 -4.67 10.05 3.60
C ASP A 58 -3.83 9.71 2.35
N PHE A 59 -4.17 8.65 1.62
CA PHE A 59 -3.43 8.25 0.43
C PHE A 59 -3.39 9.39 -0.60
N THR A 60 -2.20 9.67 -1.13
CA THR A 60 -1.98 10.70 -2.14
C THR A 60 -1.47 10.08 -3.43
N THR A 61 -0.22 9.61 -3.42
CA THR A 61 0.45 8.96 -4.56
C THR A 61 1.48 7.97 -4.03
N LEU A 62 1.87 7.00 -4.87
CA LEU A 62 3.05 6.19 -4.63
C LEU A 62 4.32 7.03 -4.85
N SER A 63 5.41 6.68 -4.15
CA SER A 63 6.74 7.16 -4.48
C SER A 63 7.15 6.68 -5.87
N ASP A 64 8.08 7.39 -6.51
CA ASP A 64 8.71 6.98 -7.76
C ASP A 64 10.11 6.45 -7.42
N GLU A 65 10.26 5.12 -7.46
CA GLU A 65 11.51 4.46 -7.12
C GLU A 65 12.25 3.98 -8.39
N CYS A 66 11.68 3.00 -9.10
CA CYS A 66 12.26 2.44 -10.32
C CYS A 66 11.14 2.09 -11.31
N GLY A 67 10.92 2.95 -12.31
CA GLY A 67 9.91 2.70 -13.33
C GLY A 67 8.50 2.73 -12.73
N ASN A 68 7.84 1.56 -12.69
CA ASN A 68 6.49 1.43 -12.12
C ASN A 68 6.49 0.94 -10.66
N THR A 69 7.67 0.83 -10.02
CA THR A 69 7.79 0.52 -8.58
C THR A 69 7.61 1.77 -7.73
N GLY A 70 7.24 1.56 -6.47
CA GLY A 70 6.98 2.63 -5.54
C GLY A 70 6.27 2.17 -4.28
N SER A 71 6.26 3.00 -3.26
CA SER A 71 5.63 2.72 -1.97
C SER A 71 4.81 3.91 -1.47
N ALA A 72 3.77 3.63 -0.69
CA ALA A 72 3.01 4.65 0.03
C ALA A 72 2.60 4.11 1.41
N THR A 73 2.98 4.85 2.44
CA THR A 73 2.42 4.67 3.78
C THR A 73 1.11 5.44 3.87
N VAL A 74 0.04 4.75 4.24
CA VAL A 74 -1.31 5.29 4.35
C VAL A 74 -1.81 5.13 5.78
N THR A 75 -2.34 6.22 6.31
CA THR A 75 -3.06 6.29 7.58
C THR A 75 -4.54 6.12 7.33
N PHE A 76 -5.13 5.07 7.90
CA PHE A 76 -6.57 4.87 7.93
C PHE A 76 -7.15 5.41 9.23
N THR A 77 -8.15 6.28 9.15
CA THR A 77 -8.82 6.88 10.32
C THR A 77 -10.28 6.45 10.38
N ALA A 78 -10.62 5.79 11.48
CA ALA A 78 -11.98 5.42 11.85
C ALA A 78 -12.57 6.51 12.75
N THR A 79 -13.77 6.99 12.41
CA THR A 79 -14.51 8.04 13.14
C THR A 79 -15.89 7.52 13.54
N ASP A 80 -16.26 7.69 14.80
CA ASP A 80 -17.59 7.33 15.29
C ASP A 80 -18.65 8.42 14.99
N ASP A 81 -19.90 8.19 15.39
CA ASP A 81 -21.00 9.13 15.12
C ASP A 81 -20.92 10.43 15.94
N CYS A 82 -20.12 10.46 17.01
CA CYS A 82 -19.89 11.63 17.87
C CYS A 82 -18.60 12.40 17.52
N GLY A 83 -17.85 11.91 16.53
CA GLY A 83 -16.63 12.54 16.03
C GLY A 83 -15.35 12.13 16.75
N ASN A 84 -15.38 11.11 17.61
CA ASN A 84 -14.15 10.56 18.17
C ASN A 84 -13.45 9.67 17.13
N THR A 85 -12.13 9.68 17.13
CA THR A 85 -11.34 9.04 16.06
C THR A 85 -10.25 8.12 16.60
N VAL A 86 -9.96 7.06 15.86
CA VAL A 86 -8.77 6.22 16.03
C VAL A 86 -8.12 5.96 14.67
N SER A 87 -6.81 5.73 14.64
CA SER A 87 -6.08 5.53 13.39
C SER A 87 -5.13 4.34 13.43
N THR A 88 -4.87 3.77 12.26
CA THR A 88 -3.86 2.74 12.02
C THR A 88 -3.13 3.04 10.72
N THR A 89 -1.90 2.56 10.57
CA THR A 89 -1.04 2.85 9.41
C THR A 89 -0.57 1.55 8.79
N ALA A 90 -0.52 1.51 7.46
CA ALA A 90 0.09 0.41 6.70
C ALA A 90 0.71 0.93 5.40
N THR A 91 1.61 0.15 4.83
CA THR A 91 2.37 0.51 3.62
C THR A 91 1.97 -0.40 2.47
N PHE A 92 1.66 0.22 1.34
CA PHE A 92 1.53 -0.48 0.06
C PHE A 92 2.83 -0.32 -0.72
N THR A 93 3.39 -1.42 -1.22
CA THR A 93 4.67 -1.44 -1.94
C THR A 93 4.52 -2.18 -3.27
N ILE A 94 5.02 -1.58 -4.34
CA ILE A 94 5.25 -2.22 -5.63
C ILE A 94 6.75 -2.42 -5.74
N GLU A 95 7.21 -3.66 -5.84
CA GLU A 95 8.63 -4.01 -5.97
C GLU A 95 8.90 -4.79 -7.26
N ASP A 96 10.13 -4.70 -7.79
CA ASP A 96 10.60 -5.49 -8.93
C ASP A 96 11.71 -6.43 -8.46
N ASN A 97 11.38 -7.72 -8.38
CA ASN A 97 12.31 -8.80 -8.06
C ASN A 97 12.74 -9.57 -9.33
N SER A 98 12.29 -9.14 -10.51
CA SER A 98 12.53 -9.83 -11.76
C SER A 98 13.85 -9.38 -12.40
N VAL A 99 14.81 -10.31 -12.50
CA VAL A 99 16.08 -10.02 -13.15
C VAL A 99 15.89 -9.90 -14.68
N PRO A 100 16.53 -8.91 -15.34
CA PRO A 100 16.45 -8.79 -16.79
C PRO A 100 17.12 -10.00 -17.47
N THR A 101 16.56 -10.43 -18.60
CA THR A 101 17.12 -11.51 -19.43
C THR A 101 17.63 -10.96 -20.75
N PHE A 102 18.70 -11.56 -21.28
CA PHE A 102 19.16 -11.26 -22.63
C PHE A 102 18.15 -11.78 -23.64
N VAL A 103 17.61 -10.89 -24.47
CA VAL A 103 16.66 -11.23 -25.54
C VAL A 103 17.34 -11.60 -26.86
N GLU A 104 18.67 -11.53 -26.89
CA GLU A 104 19.49 -11.89 -28.05
C GLU A 104 20.56 -12.92 -27.66
N THR A 105 21.08 -13.62 -28.66
CA THR A 105 22.26 -14.47 -28.48
C THR A 105 23.44 -13.60 -28.04
N LEU A 106 24.03 -13.94 -26.90
CA LEU A 106 25.23 -13.27 -26.42
C LEU A 106 26.32 -13.30 -27.50
N PRO A 107 27.08 -12.21 -27.70
CA PRO A 107 28.18 -12.19 -28.65
C PRO A 107 29.16 -13.31 -28.31
N VAL A 108 29.59 -14.04 -29.34
CA VAL A 108 30.62 -15.06 -29.15
C VAL A 108 31.95 -14.37 -28.93
N ASP A 109 32.77 -14.91 -28.03
CA ASP A 109 34.14 -14.42 -27.85
C ASP A 109 34.89 -14.52 -29.18
N VAL A 110 35.47 -13.41 -29.63
CA VAL A 110 36.36 -13.37 -30.79
C VAL A 110 37.79 -13.41 -30.29
N THR A 111 38.48 -14.51 -30.54
CA THR A 111 39.93 -14.58 -30.37
C THR A 111 40.58 -13.97 -31.61
N VAL A 112 41.26 -12.84 -31.42
CA VAL A 112 42.07 -12.21 -32.47
C VAL A 112 43.52 -12.62 -32.28
N GLU A 113 44.16 -13.12 -33.33
CA GLU A 113 45.61 -13.37 -33.31
C GLU A 113 46.37 -12.04 -33.28
N CYS A 114 47.45 -11.97 -32.50
CA CYS A 114 48.25 -10.75 -32.37
C CYS A 114 48.84 -10.25 -33.70
N ASP A 115 48.94 -11.12 -34.71
CA ASP A 115 49.54 -10.81 -36.00
C ASP A 115 48.57 -10.14 -37.01
N VAL A 116 47.29 -9.93 -36.65
CA VAL A 116 46.29 -9.28 -37.53
C VAL A 116 45.73 -7.96 -36.99
N VAL A 117 46.28 -7.42 -35.90
CA VAL A 117 45.95 -6.07 -35.41
C VAL A 117 46.99 -5.08 -35.97
N PRO A 118 46.59 -4.03 -36.71
CA PRO A 118 47.50 -3.13 -37.45
C PRO A 118 48.38 -2.24 -36.57
#